data_AF-A0A6P3VZB3-F1
#
_entry.id   AF-A0A6P3VZB3-F1
#
_cell.length_a   1.000
_cell.length_b   1.000
_cell.length_c   1.000
_cell.angle_alpha   90.00
_cell.angle_beta   90.00
_cell.angle_gamma   90.00
#
_symmetry.space_group_name_H-M   'P 1'
#
loop_
_entity.id
_entity.type
_entity.pdbx_description
1 polymer ?
#
loop_
_entity_poly.entity_id
_entity_poly.type
_entity_poly.pdbx_seq_one_letter_code
_entity_poly.pdbx_strand_id
1 'polypeptide(L)'
;MRSLGLFLLPCVVAVVVHILLVTDRAAFLLDFKVSDEASAHEVLVGVLSARHHHDLRQAIRDTWSGYLREHPLFQNRVQVKFIIGQHGCPIPEEDREDPYSCSLLNLTEKAAGEEMAILSVPEASALIPAADVSAVSLDFKVWHPVVITQLGVFTNSPRQEFRGNVTVKLFQVDQEEAVVTARFNTASPGTCVNRVCYKPVEQFILPKGFEGTLLWESQDLPGLTIVNVSRVQLNDGGGVLKLGSIEEGTLPHRSALGFPGLAGGFTFSVYDSEALSEMLRGRPARLRSHLDTVRAEDTVLEQESQQHGDLVFVDVVDTYRNVPSKLLQFYKWSVGNADFSLLLKTDDDCYIDVDAVLMKIDHKGLKRNNFWWGNFRQSWAVDRTGKWQELEYASPAYPAFACGSGYVVSRDLVEWLASNAGTLKAYQGEDVSMGIWMAAVGPRKYQDSGWLCEKECYVDMLSSPQHTAEELRSLWDRKRACGDPCGCPWGYH
;
A
#
# COMPACT_ATOMS: atom_id res chain seq x y z
N MET A 1 19.54 -20.51 68.23
CA MET A 1 20.12 -19.42 67.42
C MET A 1 20.66 -20.00 66.11
N ARG A 2 19.78 -20.26 65.13
CA ARG A 2 20.14 -20.61 63.76
C ARG A 2 18.98 -20.20 62.84
N SER A 3 19.33 -19.78 61.62
CA SER A 3 18.45 -19.53 60.47
C SER A 3 17.79 -18.15 60.34
N LEU A 4 18.58 -17.15 59.94
CA LEU A 4 18.08 -15.94 59.25
C LEU A 4 18.84 -15.66 57.93
N GLY A 5 19.57 -16.65 57.40
CA GLY A 5 20.48 -16.49 56.27
C GLY A 5 19.99 -16.98 54.90
N LEU A 6 18.70 -17.35 54.74
CA LEU A 6 18.21 -17.96 53.49
C LEU A 6 17.18 -17.14 52.70
N PHE A 7 16.75 -15.98 53.19
CA PHE A 7 15.76 -15.14 52.47
C PHE A 7 16.35 -13.94 51.70
N LEU A 8 17.66 -13.68 51.81
CA LEU A 8 18.30 -12.54 51.11
C LEU A 8 19.00 -12.92 49.80
N LEU A 9 19.28 -14.21 49.56
CA LEU A 9 19.95 -14.67 48.34
C LEU A 9 19.17 -14.39 47.04
N PRO A 10 17.84 -14.66 46.94
CA PRO A 10 17.13 -14.45 45.68
C PRO A 10 16.95 -12.97 45.33
N CYS A 11 16.86 -12.08 46.33
CA CYS A 11 16.76 -10.64 46.09
C CYS A 11 18.08 -10.04 45.60
N VAL A 12 19.22 -10.51 46.12
CA VAL A 12 20.54 -10.03 45.67
C VAL A 12 20.83 -10.52 44.25
N VAL A 13 20.48 -11.76 43.91
CA VAL A 13 20.63 -12.28 42.54
C VAL A 13 19.72 -11.52 41.55
N ALA A 14 18.48 -11.20 41.93
CA ALA A 14 17.59 -10.41 41.08
C ALA A 14 18.12 -8.99 40.83
N VAL A 15 18.68 -8.33 41.86
CA VAL A 15 19.29 -7.00 41.71
C VAL A 15 20.55 -7.06 40.84
N VAL A 16 21.40 -8.07 41.00
CA VAL A 16 22.61 -8.24 40.18
C VAL A 16 22.25 -8.54 38.72
N VAL A 17 21.26 -9.39 38.45
CA VAL A 17 20.77 -9.66 37.08
C VAL A 17 20.14 -8.41 36.47
N HIS A 18 19.39 -7.62 37.25
CA HIS A 18 18.80 -6.38 36.76
C HIS A 18 19.86 -5.29 36.50
N ILE A 19 20.91 -5.22 37.31
CA ILE A 19 22.06 -4.33 37.06
C ILE A 19 22.83 -4.79 35.83
N LEU A 20 23.09 -6.10 35.68
CA LEU A 20 23.78 -6.65 34.50
C LEU A 20 23.00 -6.41 33.21
N LEU A 21 21.68 -6.61 33.20
CA LEU A 21 20.81 -6.34 32.04
C LEU A 21 20.66 -4.83 31.74
N VAL A 22 20.72 -3.97 32.77
CA VAL A 22 20.72 -2.51 32.59
C VAL A 22 22.08 -2.02 32.10
N THR A 23 23.19 -2.61 32.56
CA THR A 23 24.53 -2.30 32.03
C THR A 23 24.73 -2.81 30.61
N ASP A 24 24.12 -3.93 30.22
CA ASP A 24 24.14 -4.42 28.83
C ASP A 24 23.30 -3.52 27.91
N ARG A 25 22.15 -3.03 28.39
CA ARG A 25 21.36 -2.01 27.67
C ARG A 25 22.05 -0.65 27.60
N ALA A 26 22.82 -0.27 28.63
CA ALA A 26 23.61 0.94 28.62
C ALA A 26 24.84 0.81 27.71
N ALA A 27 25.45 -0.38 27.63
CA ALA A 27 26.54 -0.67 26.70
C ALA A 27 26.05 -0.65 25.24
N PHE A 28 24.81 -1.11 24.98
CA PHE A 28 24.19 -1.00 23.65
C PHE A 28 23.76 0.44 23.28
N LEU A 29 23.61 1.34 24.26
CA LEU A 29 23.25 2.74 24.05
C LEU A 29 24.45 3.70 24.04
N LEU A 30 25.67 3.23 24.36
CA LEU A 30 26.86 4.09 24.52
C LEU A 30 27.99 3.85 23.51
N ASP A 31 27.78 3.04 22.47
CA ASP A 31 28.77 2.89 21.39
C ASP A 31 28.28 3.43 20.03
N PHE A 32 27.44 4.48 20.06
CA PHE A 32 27.36 5.42 18.93
C PHE A 32 28.60 6.33 18.98
N LYS A 33 29.73 5.75 18.60
CA LYS A 33 30.94 6.49 18.31
C LYS A 33 30.65 7.30 17.04
N VAL A 34 30.31 8.58 17.22
CA VAL A 34 30.25 9.55 16.13
C VAL A 34 31.65 9.60 15.52
N SER A 35 31.83 8.89 14.39
CA SER A 35 33.03 9.06 13.57
C SER A 35 32.91 10.42 12.91
N ASP A 36 33.63 11.41 13.45
CA ASP A 36 33.86 12.72 12.84
C ASP A 36 34.88 12.60 11.68
N GLU A 37 34.78 11.52 10.89
CA GLU A 37 35.49 11.38 9.62
C GLU A 37 34.60 12.02 8.55
N ALA A 38 35.17 12.98 7.82
CA ALA A 38 34.46 13.67 6.75
C ALA A 38 33.99 12.66 5.70
N SER A 39 32.67 12.48 5.58
CA SER A 39 32.09 11.52 4.64
C SER A 39 32.49 11.87 3.21
N ALA A 40 32.75 10.86 2.37
CA ALA A 40 33.18 11.04 0.99
C ALA A 40 32.18 11.87 0.16
N HIS A 41 30.88 11.76 0.46
CA HIS A 41 29.84 12.64 -0.05
C HIS A 41 29.04 13.22 1.12
N GLU A 42 28.47 14.40 0.96
CA GLU A 42 27.56 14.95 1.97
C GLU A 42 26.15 14.39 1.80
N VAL A 43 25.66 14.34 0.56
CA VAL A 43 24.29 13.91 0.24
C VAL A 43 24.32 12.78 -0.77
N LEU A 44 23.69 11.65 -0.43
CA LEU A 44 23.33 10.60 -1.37
C LEU A 44 21.89 10.80 -1.82
N VAL A 45 21.67 11.02 -3.11
CA VAL A 45 20.35 11.11 -3.72
C VAL A 45 19.95 9.73 -4.26
N GLY A 46 18.89 9.15 -3.70
CA GLY A 46 18.24 7.94 -4.20
C GLY A 46 16.99 8.31 -4.99
N VAL A 47 16.98 7.99 -6.29
CA VAL A 47 15.85 8.23 -7.20
C VAL A 47 15.14 6.89 -7.45
N LEU A 48 13.93 6.72 -6.92
CA LEU A 48 13.11 5.53 -7.23
C LEU A 48 12.66 5.62 -8.69
N SER A 49 12.95 4.58 -9.48
CA SER A 49 12.63 4.59 -10.91
C SER A 49 12.11 3.23 -11.37
N ALA A 50 11.02 3.20 -12.14
CA ALA A 50 10.55 1.94 -12.72
C ALA A 50 11.50 1.46 -13.82
N ARG A 51 11.59 0.16 -14.02
CA ARG A 51 12.50 -0.46 -15.01
C ARG A 51 12.41 0.18 -16.40
N HIS A 52 11.21 0.32 -16.94
CA HIS A 52 10.93 0.92 -18.25
C HIS A 52 11.04 2.46 -18.33
N HIS A 53 11.27 3.18 -17.23
CA HIS A 53 11.35 4.65 -17.21
C HIS A 53 12.70 5.21 -17.72
N HIS A 54 13.24 4.66 -18.81
CA HIS A 54 14.53 5.09 -19.38
C HIS A 54 14.54 6.58 -19.76
N ASP A 55 13.44 7.10 -20.31
CA ASP A 55 13.33 8.50 -20.74
C ASP A 55 13.32 9.49 -19.56
N LEU A 56 12.71 9.11 -18.43
CA LEU A 56 12.70 9.92 -17.21
C LEU A 56 14.10 9.95 -16.57
N ARG A 57 14.77 8.79 -16.47
CA ARG A 57 16.15 8.74 -16.01
C ARG A 57 17.07 9.57 -16.91
N GLN A 58 16.89 9.50 -18.22
CA GLN A 58 17.64 10.33 -19.16
C GLN A 58 17.34 11.82 -18.96
N ALA A 59 16.08 12.21 -18.77
CA ALA A 59 15.72 13.61 -18.48
C ALA A 59 16.39 14.12 -17.20
N ILE A 60 16.44 13.32 -16.14
CA ILE A 60 17.16 13.68 -14.90
C ILE A 60 18.66 13.86 -15.17
N ARG A 61 19.29 12.95 -15.94
CA ARG A 61 20.69 13.06 -16.36
C ARG A 61 20.96 14.30 -17.20
N ASP A 62 20.03 14.69 -18.07
CA ASP A 62 20.12 15.87 -18.94
C ASP A 62 19.92 17.19 -18.17
N THR A 63 19.34 17.12 -16.96
CA THR A 63 18.91 18.28 -16.18
C THR A 63 19.76 18.46 -14.92
N TRP A 64 19.13 18.39 -13.73
CA TRP A 64 19.76 18.72 -12.47
C TRP A 64 20.87 17.72 -12.10
N SER A 65 20.74 16.44 -12.45
CA SER A 65 21.79 15.44 -12.14
C SER A 65 23.04 15.65 -12.99
N GLY A 66 22.89 15.97 -14.28
CA GLY A 66 24.01 16.33 -15.15
C GLY A 66 24.76 17.55 -14.63
N TYR A 67 24.01 18.60 -14.26
CA TYR A 67 24.58 19.81 -13.67
C TYR A 67 25.38 19.52 -12.38
N LEU A 68 24.89 18.68 -11.47
CA LEU A 68 25.63 18.33 -10.25
C LEU A 68 26.97 17.63 -10.54
N ARG A 69 27.02 16.79 -11.59
CA ARG A 69 28.24 16.09 -12.00
C ARG A 69 29.30 17.01 -12.60
N GLU A 70 28.86 18.04 -13.33
CA GLU A 70 29.76 18.98 -14.00
C GLU A 70 30.20 20.14 -13.10
N HIS A 71 29.40 20.48 -12.09
CA HIS A 71 29.64 21.65 -11.25
C HIS A 71 30.69 21.37 -10.16
N PRO A 72 31.82 22.11 -10.09
CA PRO A 72 32.94 21.81 -9.18
C PRO A 72 32.59 21.79 -7.69
N LEU A 73 31.57 22.56 -7.28
CA LEU A 73 31.10 22.60 -5.89
C LEU A 73 30.30 21.35 -5.49
N PHE A 74 29.71 20.64 -6.46
CA PHE A 74 28.75 19.57 -6.20
C PHE A 74 29.26 18.18 -6.57
N GLN A 75 30.18 18.08 -7.55
CA GLN A 75 30.69 16.80 -8.07
C GLN A 75 31.24 15.84 -6.99
N ASN A 76 31.79 16.38 -5.90
CA ASN A 76 32.31 15.58 -4.77
C ASN A 76 31.39 15.65 -3.53
N ARG A 77 30.32 16.44 -3.58
CA ARG A 77 29.41 16.68 -2.46
C ARG A 77 28.15 15.83 -2.57
N VAL A 78 27.68 15.58 -3.80
CA VAL A 78 26.44 14.86 -4.07
C VAL A 78 26.69 13.65 -4.95
N GLN A 79 26.19 12.50 -4.52
CA GLN A 79 26.14 11.29 -5.34
C GLN A 79 24.69 10.98 -5.69
N VAL A 80 24.39 10.72 -6.96
CA VAL A 80 23.03 10.36 -7.42
C VAL A 80 23.02 8.90 -7.86
N LYS A 81 21.99 8.15 -7.42
CA LYS A 81 21.76 6.75 -7.80
C LYS A 81 20.29 6.51 -8.12
N PHE A 82 20.03 5.88 -9.26
CA PHE A 82 18.70 5.38 -9.62
C PHE A 82 18.49 4.00 -9.04
N ILE A 83 17.39 3.81 -8.34
CA ILE A 83 17.04 2.57 -7.65
C ILE A 83 16.11 1.79 -8.55
N ILE A 84 16.52 0.59 -8.97
CA ILE A 84 15.78 -0.28 -9.87
C ILE A 84 15.59 -1.65 -9.20
N GLY A 85 14.40 -2.23 -9.30
CA GLY A 85 14.16 -3.60 -8.87
C GLY A 85 14.82 -4.57 -9.84
N GLN A 86 15.61 -5.49 -9.32
CA GLN A 86 16.42 -6.42 -10.10
C GLN A 86 15.56 -7.32 -10.99
N HIS A 87 14.33 -7.64 -10.59
CA HIS A 87 13.47 -8.56 -11.32
C HIS A 87 12.25 -7.84 -11.90
N GLY A 88 11.95 -8.06 -13.18
CA GLY A 88 10.66 -7.70 -13.76
C GLY A 88 9.57 -8.67 -13.29
N CYS A 89 8.32 -8.22 -13.20
CA CYS A 89 7.22 -9.12 -12.87
C CYS A 89 6.99 -10.12 -14.03
N PRO A 90 7.08 -11.46 -13.80
CA PRO A 90 6.90 -12.45 -14.87
C PRO A 90 5.45 -12.60 -15.33
N ILE A 91 4.49 -11.96 -14.65
CA ILE A 91 3.06 -12.08 -14.94
C ILE A 91 2.62 -10.89 -15.81
N PRO A 92 1.99 -11.12 -16.97
CA PRO A 92 1.38 -10.06 -17.77
C PRO A 92 0.33 -9.29 -16.97
N GLU A 93 0.21 -7.97 -17.14
CA GLU A 93 -0.70 -7.14 -16.34
C GLU A 93 -2.16 -7.60 -16.35
N GLU A 94 -2.64 -8.06 -17.50
CA GLU A 94 -4.01 -8.59 -17.68
C GLU A 94 -4.30 -9.87 -16.89
N ASP A 95 -3.25 -10.62 -16.53
CA ASP A 95 -3.31 -11.86 -15.77
C ASP A 95 -2.97 -11.66 -14.28
N ARG A 96 -2.80 -10.41 -13.82
CA ARG A 96 -2.54 -10.09 -12.41
C ARG A 96 -3.83 -9.88 -11.62
N GLU A 97 -3.78 -10.13 -10.32
CA GLU A 97 -4.87 -9.74 -9.40
C GLU A 97 -5.12 -8.24 -9.51
N ASP A 98 -4.11 -7.41 -9.32
CA ASP A 98 -4.19 -5.97 -9.57
C ASP A 98 -3.02 -5.50 -10.42
N PRO A 99 -3.17 -4.45 -11.25
CA PRO A 99 -2.12 -4.00 -12.15
C PRO A 99 -0.85 -3.56 -11.42
N TYR A 100 -0.96 -3.22 -10.13
CA TYR A 100 0.12 -2.68 -9.32
C TYR A 100 0.98 -3.77 -8.64
N SER A 101 0.52 -5.02 -8.56
CA SER A 101 1.23 -6.13 -7.90
C SER A 101 1.88 -7.10 -8.89
N CYS A 102 2.38 -8.23 -8.40
CA CYS A 102 2.85 -9.35 -9.21
C CYS A 102 2.22 -10.68 -8.78
N SER A 103 0.94 -10.65 -8.41
CA SER A 103 0.18 -11.84 -7.99
C SER A 103 -0.67 -12.34 -9.14
N LEU A 104 -0.63 -13.65 -9.42
CA LEU A 104 -1.41 -14.26 -10.49
C LEU A 104 -2.90 -14.24 -10.17
N LEU A 105 -3.71 -13.78 -11.11
CA LEU A 105 -5.15 -13.88 -11.03
C LEU A 105 -5.59 -15.35 -11.22
N ASN A 106 -5.91 -15.99 -10.10
CA ASN A 106 -6.23 -17.41 -10.04
C ASN A 106 -7.72 -17.67 -10.37
N LEU A 107 -8.03 -17.74 -11.66
CA LEU A 107 -9.37 -18.09 -12.15
C LEU A 107 -9.41 -19.51 -12.69
N THR A 108 -10.55 -20.18 -12.49
CA THR A 108 -10.85 -21.50 -13.05
C THR A 108 -12.03 -21.42 -14.01
N GLU A 109 -12.05 -22.28 -15.02
CA GLU A 109 -13.22 -22.40 -15.90
C GLU A 109 -14.44 -22.88 -15.10
N LYS A 110 -15.59 -22.25 -15.38
CA LYS A 110 -16.89 -22.63 -14.83
C LYS A 110 -17.90 -22.84 -15.95
N ALA A 111 -18.91 -23.67 -15.69
CA ALA A 111 -19.98 -23.88 -16.64
C ALA A 111 -20.78 -22.58 -16.86
N ALA A 112 -21.12 -22.30 -18.12
CA ALA A 112 -21.91 -21.15 -18.50
C ALA A 112 -23.28 -21.16 -17.80
N GLY A 113 -23.65 -20.05 -17.15
CA GLY A 113 -24.97 -19.87 -16.55
C GLY A 113 -25.25 -20.72 -15.31
N GLU A 114 -24.24 -21.37 -14.71
CA GLU A 114 -24.39 -22.04 -13.42
C GLU A 114 -24.64 -20.99 -12.32
N GLU A 115 -25.81 -21.06 -11.68
CA GLU A 115 -26.14 -20.20 -10.53
C GLU A 115 -25.46 -20.74 -9.27
N MET A 116 -24.65 -19.90 -8.65
CA MET A 116 -23.83 -20.24 -7.48
C MET A 116 -24.22 -19.34 -6.32
N ALA A 117 -24.35 -19.91 -5.13
CA ALA A 117 -24.40 -19.13 -3.89
C ALA A 117 -22.98 -18.83 -3.41
N ILE A 118 -22.71 -17.61 -2.93
CA ILE A 118 -21.38 -17.24 -2.36
C ILE A 118 -21.05 -18.00 -1.08
N LEU A 119 -22.03 -18.68 -0.49
CA LEU A 119 -21.85 -19.42 0.74
C LEU A 119 -22.79 -20.62 0.79
N SER A 120 -22.35 -21.63 1.52
CA SER A 120 -23.16 -22.77 1.92
C SER A 120 -23.07 -22.92 3.44
N VAL A 121 -24.22 -23.05 4.12
CA VAL A 121 -24.27 -23.28 5.56
C VAL A 121 -24.38 -24.79 5.80
N PRO A 122 -23.30 -25.46 6.27
CA PRO A 122 -23.29 -26.91 6.38
C PRO A 122 -24.16 -27.43 7.53
N GLU A 123 -24.28 -26.69 8.63
CA GLU A 123 -25.01 -27.14 9.82
C GLU A 123 -25.85 -26.06 10.49
N ALA A 124 -27.00 -26.51 11.03
CA ALA A 124 -27.95 -25.73 11.82
C ALA A 124 -27.34 -25.01 13.04
N SER A 125 -26.36 -25.65 13.66
CA SER A 125 -25.66 -25.24 14.88
C SER A 125 -24.76 -24.02 14.67
N ALA A 126 -24.48 -23.67 13.41
CA ALA A 126 -23.62 -22.54 13.07
C ALA A 126 -24.36 -21.19 13.16
N LEU A 127 -25.70 -21.19 13.09
CA LEU A 127 -26.54 -19.98 13.13
C LEU A 127 -26.75 -19.49 14.56
N ILE A 128 -26.47 -18.22 14.79
CA ILE A 128 -26.56 -17.55 16.09
C ILE A 128 -27.52 -16.36 15.93
N PRO A 129 -28.66 -16.33 16.62
CA PRO A 129 -29.47 -15.12 16.75
C PRO A 129 -28.67 -14.07 17.52
N ALA A 130 -28.28 -12.98 16.86
CA ALA A 130 -27.54 -11.89 17.49
C ALA A 130 -28.51 -10.76 17.86
N ALA A 131 -28.93 -10.74 19.13
CA ALA A 131 -29.91 -9.76 19.62
C ALA A 131 -29.42 -8.30 19.47
N ASP A 132 -28.11 -8.06 19.59
CA ASP A 132 -27.51 -6.72 19.60
C ASP A 132 -26.90 -6.30 18.26
N VAL A 133 -27.04 -7.11 17.20
CA VAL A 133 -26.47 -6.82 15.88
C VAL A 133 -27.58 -6.37 14.94
N SER A 134 -27.66 -5.06 14.71
CA SER A 134 -28.64 -4.44 13.81
C SER A 134 -28.15 -4.34 12.37
N ALA A 135 -26.83 -4.36 12.13
CA ALA A 135 -26.24 -4.26 10.80
C ALA A 135 -24.98 -5.13 10.65
N VAL A 136 -24.82 -5.74 9.47
CA VAL A 136 -23.63 -6.51 9.05
C VAL A 136 -23.32 -6.17 7.60
N SER A 137 -22.05 -6.02 7.25
CA SER A 137 -21.61 -5.80 5.86
C SER A 137 -20.61 -6.87 5.40
N LEU A 138 -20.56 -7.09 4.08
CA LEU A 138 -19.57 -7.92 3.40
C LEU A 138 -19.08 -7.17 2.17
N ASP A 139 -17.78 -6.86 2.17
CA ASP A 139 -17.12 -6.30 1.00
C ASP A 139 -16.67 -7.41 0.05
N PHE A 140 -16.70 -7.15 -1.24
CA PHE A 140 -16.17 -8.05 -2.24
C PHE A 140 -15.71 -7.29 -3.48
N LYS A 141 -14.84 -7.95 -4.25
CA LYS A 141 -14.31 -7.47 -5.51
C LYS A 141 -14.58 -8.47 -6.62
N VAL A 142 -14.92 -7.96 -7.80
CA VAL A 142 -15.21 -8.75 -9.00
C VAL A 142 -13.99 -8.79 -9.90
N TRP A 143 -13.51 -10.00 -10.22
CA TRP A 143 -12.34 -10.22 -11.08
C TRP A 143 -12.69 -10.63 -12.51
N HIS A 144 -13.92 -11.11 -12.71
CA HIS A 144 -14.52 -11.34 -14.01
C HIS A 144 -16.00 -10.99 -13.93
N PRO A 145 -16.62 -10.40 -14.97
CA PRO A 145 -18.01 -9.98 -14.89
C PRO A 145 -18.96 -11.05 -14.35
N VAL A 146 -19.84 -10.66 -13.43
CA VAL A 146 -20.87 -11.54 -12.84
C VAL A 146 -22.23 -10.88 -12.87
N VAL A 147 -23.30 -11.68 -12.84
CA VAL A 147 -24.67 -11.20 -12.65
C VAL A 147 -25.16 -11.65 -11.29
N ILE A 148 -25.55 -10.70 -10.43
CA ILE A 148 -26.25 -11.01 -9.18
C ILE A 148 -27.69 -11.39 -9.51
N THR A 149 -28.13 -12.57 -9.07
CA THR A 149 -29.47 -13.09 -9.39
C THR A 149 -30.43 -12.98 -8.21
N GLN A 150 -29.96 -13.24 -6.99
CA GLN A 150 -30.78 -13.22 -5.78
C GLN A 150 -29.98 -12.70 -4.59
N LEU A 151 -30.64 -11.97 -3.70
CA LEU A 151 -30.11 -11.63 -2.37
C LEU A 151 -30.74 -12.54 -1.33
N GLY A 152 -29.99 -12.86 -0.27
CA GLY A 152 -30.37 -13.85 0.72
C GLY A 152 -30.14 -13.40 2.17
N VAL A 153 -30.97 -13.92 3.07
CA VAL A 153 -30.89 -13.71 4.53
C VAL A 153 -30.94 -15.04 5.27
N PHE A 154 -30.19 -15.17 6.35
CA PHE A 154 -30.29 -16.35 7.19
C PHE A 154 -31.58 -16.39 7.99
N THR A 155 -32.12 -17.59 8.19
CA THR A 155 -33.23 -17.85 9.11
C THR A 155 -32.85 -18.95 10.09
N ASN A 156 -33.11 -18.72 11.37
CA ASN A 156 -32.95 -19.73 12.41
C ASN A 156 -34.20 -20.63 12.59
N SER A 157 -35.23 -20.47 11.76
CA SER A 157 -36.47 -21.24 11.91
C SER A 157 -36.29 -22.71 11.48
N PRO A 158 -36.61 -23.70 12.33
CA PRO A 158 -36.60 -25.11 11.96
C PRO A 158 -37.62 -25.42 10.84
N ARG A 159 -38.66 -24.58 10.72
CA ARG A 159 -39.70 -24.67 9.69
C ARG A 159 -39.36 -23.91 8.40
N GLN A 160 -38.14 -23.37 8.30
CA GLN A 160 -37.68 -22.54 7.17
C GLN A 160 -38.56 -21.29 6.93
N GLU A 161 -39.24 -20.82 7.97
CA GLU A 161 -40.01 -19.58 7.95
C GLU A 161 -39.11 -18.40 8.34
N PHE A 162 -39.11 -17.31 7.57
CA PHE A 162 -38.45 -16.07 7.98
C PHE A 162 -39.35 -15.26 8.92
N ARG A 163 -38.81 -14.79 10.05
CA ARG A 163 -39.50 -13.92 11.00
C ARG A 163 -38.59 -12.74 11.33
N GLY A 164 -39.07 -11.53 11.07
CA GLY A 164 -38.32 -10.27 11.25
C GLY A 164 -38.49 -9.35 10.04
N ASN A 165 -37.80 -8.21 10.07
CA ASN A 165 -37.77 -7.22 9.00
C ASN A 165 -36.32 -6.85 8.68
N VAL A 166 -35.80 -7.43 7.62
CA VAL A 166 -34.39 -7.25 7.20
C VAL A 166 -34.35 -6.68 5.79
N THR A 167 -33.56 -5.63 5.61
CA THR A 167 -33.26 -5.07 4.29
C THR A 167 -31.84 -5.42 3.91
N VAL A 168 -31.66 -5.95 2.70
CA VAL A 168 -30.37 -6.24 2.10
C VAL A 168 -30.13 -5.26 0.97
N LYS A 169 -28.99 -4.58 0.96
CA LYS A 169 -28.61 -3.58 -0.04
C LYS A 169 -27.22 -3.87 -0.57
N LEU A 170 -27.06 -3.86 -1.88
CA LEU A 170 -25.76 -3.87 -2.54
C LEU A 170 -25.39 -2.44 -2.91
N PHE A 171 -24.26 -1.96 -2.43
CA PHE A 171 -23.67 -0.69 -2.82
C PHE A 171 -22.45 -0.94 -3.69
N GLN A 172 -22.21 -0.02 -4.63
CA GLN A 172 -20.88 0.15 -5.18
C GLN A 172 -20.07 1.02 -4.21
N VAL A 173 -18.78 0.73 -4.06
CA VAL A 173 -17.85 1.58 -3.30
C VAL A 173 -18.01 3.04 -3.74
N ASP A 174 -18.02 3.95 -2.76
CA ASP A 174 -18.19 5.40 -2.91
C ASP A 174 -19.55 5.89 -3.44
N GLN A 175 -20.57 5.03 -3.50
CA GLN A 175 -21.95 5.43 -3.83
C GLN A 175 -22.87 5.38 -2.61
N GLU A 176 -23.70 6.42 -2.45
CA GLU A 176 -24.74 6.46 -1.40
C GLU A 176 -26.01 5.69 -1.80
N GLU A 177 -26.23 5.49 -3.10
CA GLU A 177 -27.41 4.78 -3.61
C GLU A 177 -27.11 3.28 -3.78
N ALA A 178 -28.05 2.45 -3.33
CA ALA A 178 -27.93 1.01 -3.48
C ALA A 178 -28.21 0.62 -4.93
N VAL A 179 -27.27 -0.10 -5.56
CA VAL A 179 -27.41 -0.72 -6.88
C VAL A 179 -28.57 -1.72 -6.87
N VAL A 180 -28.70 -2.48 -5.78
CA VAL A 180 -29.75 -3.49 -5.62
C VAL A 180 -30.29 -3.47 -4.19
N THR A 181 -31.60 -3.62 -4.03
CA THR A 181 -32.24 -3.75 -2.70
C THR A 181 -33.26 -4.89 -2.66
N ALA A 182 -33.21 -5.71 -1.61
CA ALA A 182 -34.22 -6.71 -1.29
C ALA A 182 -34.70 -6.55 0.16
N ARG A 183 -36.02 -6.55 0.39
CA ARG A 183 -36.62 -6.45 1.72
C ARG A 183 -37.28 -7.75 2.11
N PHE A 184 -36.97 -8.29 3.28
CA PHE A 184 -37.48 -9.56 3.81
C PHE A 184 -38.38 -9.28 5.01
N ASN A 185 -39.61 -9.81 4.99
CA ASN A 185 -40.51 -9.76 6.13
C ASN A 185 -41.41 -10.99 6.21
N THR A 186 -42.16 -11.13 7.30
CA THR A 186 -43.05 -12.29 7.52
C THR A 186 -44.09 -12.48 6.41
N ALA A 187 -44.56 -11.40 5.78
CA ALA A 187 -45.53 -11.47 4.68
C ALA A 187 -44.88 -11.76 3.32
N SER A 188 -43.59 -11.49 3.18
CA SER A 188 -42.81 -11.69 1.97
C SER A 188 -41.42 -12.19 2.36
N PRO A 189 -41.29 -13.47 2.75
CA PRO A 189 -40.03 -14.03 3.22
C PRO A 189 -39.08 -14.42 2.08
N GLY A 190 -39.57 -14.51 0.84
CA GLY A 190 -38.81 -15.08 -0.27
C GLY A 190 -38.87 -16.62 -0.30
N THR A 191 -37.99 -17.24 -1.09
CA THR A 191 -37.89 -18.70 -1.18
C THR A 191 -36.79 -19.19 -0.26
N CYS A 192 -37.16 -19.92 0.78
CA CYS A 192 -36.22 -20.42 1.79
C CYS A 192 -35.73 -21.83 1.43
N VAL A 193 -34.42 -21.98 1.23
CA VAL A 193 -33.74 -23.24 0.94
C VAL A 193 -32.52 -23.32 1.85
N ASN A 194 -32.31 -24.47 2.52
CA ASN A 194 -31.16 -24.70 3.39
C ASN A 194 -30.91 -23.56 4.41
N ARG A 195 -31.99 -23.02 4.99
CA ARG A 195 -31.97 -21.94 6.02
C ARG A 195 -31.49 -20.57 5.52
N VAL A 196 -31.41 -20.39 4.21
CA VAL A 196 -31.25 -19.09 3.58
C VAL A 196 -32.53 -18.78 2.81
N CYS A 197 -33.11 -17.62 3.06
CA CYS A 197 -34.26 -17.14 2.31
C CYS A 197 -33.77 -16.18 1.23
N TYR A 198 -34.03 -16.52 -0.03
CA TYR A 198 -33.59 -15.73 -1.17
C TYR A 198 -34.76 -14.98 -1.82
N LYS A 199 -34.45 -13.81 -2.37
CA LYS A 199 -35.35 -13.05 -3.23
C LYS A 199 -34.65 -12.70 -4.54
N PRO A 200 -35.31 -12.89 -5.68
CA PRO A 200 -34.79 -12.41 -6.94
C PRO A 200 -34.69 -10.90 -6.92
N VAL A 201 -33.67 -10.40 -7.58
CA VAL A 201 -33.41 -8.97 -7.74
C VAL A 201 -33.28 -8.63 -9.21
N GLU A 202 -33.36 -7.34 -9.53
CA GLU A 202 -33.02 -6.88 -10.88
C GLU A 202 -31.58 -7.28 -11.20
N GLN A 203 -31.41 -7.89 -12.37
CA GLN A 203 -30.13 -8.48 -12.77
C GLN A 203 -29.21 -7.39 -13.29
N PHE A 204 -28.18 -7.07 -12.52
CA PHE A 204 -27.11 -6.16 -12.91
C PHE A 204 -25.83 -6.93 -13.21
N ILE A 205 -25.19 -6.58 -14.33
CA ILE A 205 -23.84 -7.04 -14.64
C ILE A 205 -22.87 -6.21 -13.80
N LEU A 206 -22.19 -6.85 -12.87
CA LEU A 206 -21.08 -6.25 -12.14
C LEU A 206 -19.80 -6.44 -12.98
N PRO A 207 -19.16 -5.36 -13.47
CA PRO A 207 -17.99 -5.48 -14.33
C PRO A 207 -16.73 -5.92 -13.55
N LYS A 208 -15.69 -6.36 -14.28
CA LYS A 208 -14.35 -6.59 -13.71
C LYS A 208 -13.86 -5.30 -13.04
N GLY A 209 -13.32 -5.44 -11.83
CA GLY A 209 -12.88 -4.32 -11.00
C GLY A 209 -13.98 -3.70 -10.15
N PHE A 210 -15.24 -4.14 -10.26
CA PHE A 210 -16.31 -3.68 -9.37
C PHE A 210 -15.96 -4.06 -7.92
N GLU A 211 -15.95 -3.05 -7.06
CA GLU A 211 -15.83 -3.19 -5.62
C GLU A 211 -17.19 -2.84 -5.01
N GLY A 212 -17.75 -3.76 -4.24
CA GLY A 212 -19.10 -3.61 -3.69
C GLY A 212 -19.19 -4.05 -2.25
N THR A 213 -20.18 -3.46 -1.56
CA THR A 213 -20.51 -3.75 -0.17
C THR A 213 -21.94 -4.25 -0.09
N LEU A 214 -22.12 -5.48 0.40
CA LEU A 214 -23.45 -6.02 0.70
C LEU A 214 -23.78 -5.75 2.17
N LEU A 215 -24.84 -4.99 2.43
CA LEU A 215 -25.27 -4.57 3.76
C LEU A 215 -26.61 -5.23 4.13
N TRP A 216 -26.65 -5.90 5.27
CA TRP A 216 -27.87 -6.37 5.92
C TRP A 216 -28.21 -5.44 7.09
N GLU A 217 -29.46 -4.95 7.14
CA GLU A 217 -29.97 -4.11 8.23
C GLU A 217 -31.28 -4.70 8.78
N SER A 218 -31.37 -4.92 10.10
CA SER A 218 -32.59 -5.28 10.80
C SER A 218 -33.17 -4.08 11.56
N GLN A 219 -34.49 -3.93 11.53
CA GLN A 219 -35.23 -2.95 12.34
C GLN A 219 -35.89 -3.56 13.59
N ASP A 220 -35.85 -4.89 13.72
CA ASP A 220 -36.54 -5.64 14.77
C ASP A 220 -35.57 -6.15 15.85
N LEU A 221 -36.12 -6.45 17.04
CA LEU A 221 -35.44 -7.21 18.09
C LEU A 221 -36.09 -8.60 18.25
N PRO A 222 -35.32 -9.71 18.27
CA PRO A 222 -33.85 -9.78 18.14
C PRO A 222 -33.39 -9.40 16.73
N GLY A 223 -32.18 -8.84 16.61
CA GLY A 223 -31.58 -8.33 15.38
C GLY A 223 -31.31 -9.39 14.30
N LEU A 224 -30.13 -9.36 13.70
CA LEU A 224 -29.77 -10.27 12.60
C LEU A 224 -29.50 -11.70 13.11
N THR A 225 -29.89 -12.69 12.31
CA THR A 225 -29.36 -14.06 12.46
C THR A 225 -28.04 -14.13 11.73
N ILE A 226 -26.97 -14.46 12.44
CA ILE A 226 -25.62 -14.47 11.88
C ILE A 226 -24.97 -15.84 11.94
N VAL A 227 -23.94 -16.05 11.13
CA VAL A 227 -23.05 -17.21 11.17
C VAL A 227 -21.61 -16.73 11.26
N ASN A 228 -20.80 -17.38 12.10
CA ASN A 228 -19.37 -17.09 12.12
C ASN A 228 -18.73 -17.57 10.82
N VAL A 229 -17.95 -16.71 10.17
CA VAL A 229 -17.29 -16.97 8.88
C VAL A 229 -16.41 -18.22 8.92
N SER A 230 -15.71 -18.45 10.02
CA SER A 230 -14.86 -19.64 10.21
C SER A 230 -15.62 -20.97 10.10
N ARG A 231 -16.97 -20.93 10.17
CA ARG A 231 -17.86 -22.09 10.08
C ARG A 231 -18.59 -22.19 8.74
N VAL A 232 -18.25 -21.34 7.77
CA VAL A 232 -18.89 -21.28 6.46
C VAL A 232 -17.87 -21.55 5.37
N GLN A 233 -18.26 -22.33 4.37
CA GLN A 233 -17.50 -22.45 3.13
C GLN A 233 -17.95 -21.35 2.18
N LEU A 234 -17.01 -20.46 1.85
CA LEU A 234 -17.21 -19.41 0.88
C LEU A 234 -16.93 -19.95 -0.53
N ASN A 235 -17.76 -19.56 -1.48
CA ASN A 235 -17.63 -19.91 -2.89
C ASN A 235 -17.31 -18.63 -3.67
N ASP A 236 -16.08 -18.54 -4.14
CA ASP A 236 -15.57 -17.44 -4.95
C ASP A 236 -15.93 -17.56 -6.44
N GLY A 237 -16.73 -18.57 -6.81
CA GLY A 237 -17.11 -18.85 -8.20
C GLY A 237 -15.93 -19.29 -9.06
N GLY A 238 -14.91 -19.92 -8.47
CA GLY A 238 -13.68 -20.27 -9.18
C GLY A 238 -12.71 -19.09 -9.31
N GLY A 239 -12.71 -18.21 -8.32
CA GLY A 239 -11.86 -17.02 -8.20
C GLY A 239 -12.42 -15.74 -8.83
N VAL A 240 -13.60 -15.78 -9.45
CA VAL A 240 -14.21 -14.60 -10.11
C VAL A 240 -14.64 -13.52 -9.11
N LEU A 241 -14.80 -13.88 -7.84
CA LEU A 241 -15.03 -12.97 -6.72
C LEU A 241 -13.91 -13.10 -5.69
N LYS A 242 -13.48 -11.98 -5.11
CA LYS A 242 -12.64 -11.96 -3.90
C LYS A 242 -13.42 -11.29 -2.79
N LEU A 243 -13.72 -12.06 -1.76
CA LEU A 243 -14.42 -11.57 -0.58
C LEU A 243 -13.41 -10.84 0.31
N GLY A 244 -13.80 -9.68 0.84
CA GLY A 244 -12.98 -8.87 1.75
C GLY A 244 -12.76 -9.58 3.08
N SER A 245 -11.77 -9.11 3.85
CA SER A 245 -11.58 -9.58 5.23
C SER A 245 -12.84 -9.26 6.03
N ILE A 246 -13.43 -10.27 6.67
CA ILE A 246 -14.60 -10.13 7.55
C ILE A 246 -14.14 -9.84 8.99
N GLU A 247 -12.96 -9.23 9.12
CA GLU A 247 -12.44 -8.69 10.37
C GLU A 247 -12.92 -7.24 10.49
N GLU A 248 -13.79 -7.05 11.49
CA GLU A 248 -14.35 -5.79 11.96
C GLU A 248 -14.90 -4.83 10.88
N GLY A 249 -16.22 -4.95 10.67
CA GLY A 249 -17.04 -4.10 9.79
C GLY A 249 -16.60 -2.65 9.81
N THR A 250 -15.93 -2.25 8.73
CA THR A 250 -15.57 -0.87 8.48
C THR A 250 -16.66 -0.28 7.59
N LEU A 251 -17.55 0.52 8.19
CA LEU A 251 -18.28 1.54 7.45
C LEU A 251 -17.97 2.91 8.05
N PRO A 252 -17.70 3.94 7.21
CA PRO A 252 -17.58 5.33 7.66
C PRO A 252 -18.92 5.94 8.11
N HIS A 253 -20.04 5.24 7.87
CA HIS A 253 -21.36 5.69 8.29
C HIS A 253 -22.03 4.69 9.24
N ARG A 254 -22.22 5.13 10.49
CA ARG A 254 -23.16 4.60 11.49
C ARG A 254 -22.68 3.49 12.43
N SER A 255 -21.49 3.65 13.01
CA SER A 255 -21.21 3.24 14.41
C SER A 255 -21.49 1.77 14.78
N ALA A 256 -21.45 0.82 13.84
CA ALA A 256 -21.62 -0.60 14.14
C ALA A 256 -20.26 -1.21 14.51
N LEU A 257 -20.14 -1.70 15.74
CA LEU A 257 -18.99 -2.49 16.18
C LEU A 257 -18.97 -3.82 15.44
N GLY A 258 -17.80 -4.14 14.86
CA GLY A 258 -17.58 -5.30 14.02
C GLY A 258 -17.85 -6.63 14.72
N PHE A 259 -18.86 -7.34 14.26
CA PHE A 259 -19.11 -8.73 14.64
C PHE A 259 -18.54 -9.67 13.57
N PRO A 260 -17.79 -10.72 13.93
CA PRO A 260 -17.16 -11.64 12.97
C PRO A 260 -18.16 -12.66 12.39
N GLY A 261 -19.24 -12.17 11.78
CA GLY A 261 -20.28 -13.03 11.22
C GLY A 261 -21.05 -12.43 10.06
N LEU A 262 -21.59 -13.31 9.21
CA LEU A 262 -22.42 -12.97 8.04
C LEU A 262 -23.90 -13.10 8.39
N ALA A 263 -24.75 -12.24 7.84
CA ALA A 263 -26.21 -12.27 8.07
C ALA A 263 -27.03 -12.88 6.90
N GLY A 264 -26.35 -13.25 5.82
CA GLY A 264 -26.93 -13.88 4.65
C GLY A 264 -25.89 -14.01 3.54
N GLY A 265 -26.35 -14.17 2.31
CA GLY A 265 -25.49 -14.23 1.13
C GLY A 265 -26.22 -13.75 -0.13
N PHE A 266 -25.66 -14.05 -1.29
CA PHE A 266 -26.28 -13.81 -2.58
C PHE A 266 -25.96 -14.95 -3.54
N THR A 267 -26.78 -15.08 -4.58
CA THR A 267 -26.50 -15.95 -5.71
C THR A 267 -26.08 -15.13 -6.92
N PHE A 268 -25.18 -15.69 -7.71
CA PHE A 268 -24.64 -15.06 -8.90
C PHE A 268 -24.34 -16.10 -9.98
N SER A 269 -24.18 -15.61 -11.21
CA SER A 269 -23.69 -16.39 -12.35
C SER A 269 -22.56 -15.65 -13.04
N VAL A 270 -21.65 -16.39 -13.67
CA VAL A 270 -20.58 -15.81 -14.49
C VAL A 270 -21.19 -15.22 -15.76
N TYR A 271 -20.96 -13.93 -16.00
CA TYR A 271 -21.34 -13.29 -17.26
C TYR A 271 -20.24 -13.53 -18.30
N ASP A 272 -20.62 -13.86 -19.54
CA ASP A 272 -19.68 -14.10 -20.63
C ASP A 272 -18.60 -15.15 -20.32
N SER A 273 -19.04 -16.35 -19.96
CA SER A 273 -18.16 -17.49 -19.70
C SER A 273 -17.28 -17.87 -20.90
N GLU A 274 -17.70 -17.54 -22.12
CA GLU A 274 -16.89 -17.76 -23.34
C GLU A 274 -15.65 -16.87 -23.32
N ALA A 275 -15.80 -15.56 -23.03
CA ALA A 275 -14.67 -14.66 -22.87
C ALA A 275 -13.73 -15.09 -21.73
N LEU A 276 -14.26 -15.61 -20.61
CA LEU A 276 -13.44 -16.18 -19.53
C LEU A 276 -12.59 -17.35 -20.03
N SER A 277 -13.20 -18.31 -20.74
CA SER A 277 -12.51 -19.47 -21.31
C SER A 277 -11.47 -19.07 -22.36
N GLU A 278 -11.77 -18.10 -23.24
CA GLU A 278 -10.81 -17.58 -24.21
C GLU A 278 -9.62 -16.90 -23.52
N MET A 279 -9.88 -16.07 -22.50
CA MET A 279 -8.85 -15.42 -21.71
C MET A 279 -7.93 -16.46 -21.05
N LEU A 280 -8.49 -17.51 -20.43
CA LEU A 280 -7.73 -18.59 -19.80
C LEU A 280 -6.92 -19.40 -20.82
N ARG A 281 -7.50 -19.69 -22.00
CA ARG A 281 -6.81 -20.40 -23.09
C ARG A 281 -5.65 -19.58 -23.68
N GLY A 282 -5.79 -18.26 -23.74
CA GLY A 282 -4.76 -17.35 -24.24
C GLY A 282 -3.58 -17.13 -23.29
N ARG A 283 -3.76 -17.39 -21.99
CA ARG A 283 -2.76 -17.13 -20.93
C ARG A 283 -1.36 -17.70 -21.22
N PRO A 284 -1.18 -18.95 -21.69
CA PRO A 284 0.15 -19.48 -21.99
C PRO A 284 0.87 -18.77 -23.15
N ALA A 285 0.13 -18.23 -24.13
CA ALA A 285 0.73 -17.48 -25.23
C ALA A 285 1.17 -16.08 -24.75
N ARG A 286 0.31 -15.40 -23.99
CA ARG A 286 0.63 -14.09 -23.39
C ARG A 286 1.80 -14.15 -22.44
N LEU A 287 1.85 -15.16 -21.57
CA LEU A 287 2.97 -15.38 -20.65
C LEU A 287 4.29 -15.49 -21.41
N ARG A 288 4.34 -16.27 -22.51
CA ARG A 288 5.55 -16.38 -23.33
C ARG A 288 5.98 -15.04 -23.92
N SER A 289 5.05 -14.33 -24.55
CA SER A 289 5.32 -13.01 -25.15
C SER A 289 5.78 -11.98 -24.11
N HIS A 290 5.18 -12.00 -22.92
CA HIS A 290 5.52 -11.11 -21.82
C HIS A 290 6.92 -11.40 -21.27
N LEU A 291 7.27 -12.68 -21.09
CA LEU A 291 8.63 -13.05 -20.65
C LEU A 291 9.71 -12.62 -21.64
N ASP A 292 9.42 -12.66 -22.95
CA ASP A 292 10.35 -12.14 -23.96
C ASP A 292 10.50 -10.61 -23.86
N THR A 293 9.41 -9.90 -23.52
CA THR A 293 9.45 -8.44 -23.26
C THR A 293 10.27 -8.12 -22.01
N VAL A 294 10.10 -8.88 -20.92
CA VAL A 294 10.87 -8.71 -19.68
C VAL A 294 12.37 -8.95 -19.93
N ARG A 295 12.73 -9.97 -20.70
CA ARG A 295 14.14 -10.23 -21.08
C ARG A 295 14.74 -9.13 -21.95
N ALA A 296 13.94 -8.55 -22.85
CA ALA A 296 14.39 -7.42 -23.65
C ALA A 296 14.65 -6.20 -22.76
N GLU A 297 13.78 -5.92 -21.79
CA GLU A 297 13.96 -4.86 -20.79
C GLU A 297 15.22 -5.10 -19.94
N ASP A 298 15.48 -6.34 -19.49
CA ASP A 298 16.73 -6.71 -18.78
C ASP A 298 17.97 -6.30 -19.60
N THR A 299 17.96 -6.62 -20.90
CA THR A 299 19.08 -6.32 -21.81
C THR A 299 19.32 -4.81 -21.94
N VAL A 300 18.24 -4.01 -22.03
CA VAL A 300 18.33 -2.54 -22.11
C VAL A 300 18.87 -1.96 -20.80
N LEU A 301 18.41 -2.46 -19.65
CA LEU A 301 18.88 -2.03 -18.33
C LEU A 301 20.36 -2.38 -18.09
N GLU A 302 20.82 -3.54 -18.54
CA GLU A 302 22.23 -3.93 -18.47
C GLU A 302 23.11 -2.97 -19.28
N GLN A 303 22.68 -2.61 -20.49
CA GLN A 303 23.38 -1.63 -21.33
C GLN A 303 23.40 -0.24 -20.69
N GLU A 304 22.26 0.22 -20.18
CA GLU A 304 22.16 1.51 -19.48
C GLU A 304 23.07 1.55 -18.24
N SER A 305 23.09 0.47 -17.45
CA SER A 305 23.97 0.33 -16.28
C SER A 305 25.44 0.43 -16.65
N GLN A 306 25.87 -0.28 -17.69
CA GLN A 306 27.25 -0.24 -18.19
C GLN A 306 27.64 1.15 -18.72
N GLN A 307 26.69 1.84 -19.36
CA GLN A 307 26.94 3.16 -19.94
C GLN A 307 27.05 4.26 -18.89
N HIS A 308 26.20 4.25 -17.85
CA HIS A 308 26.08 5.38 -16.93
C HIS A 308 26.63 5.12 -15.51
N GLY A 309 26.70 3.86 -15.05
CA GLY A 309 27.23 3.52 -13.72
C GLY A 309 26.44 4.12 -12.53
N ASP A 310 25.23 4.61 -12.78
CA ASP A 310 24.37 5.28 -11.79
C ASP A 310 23.15 4.45 -11.37
N LEU A 311 22.98 3.24 -11.92
CA LEU A 311 21.92 2.31 -11.53
C LEU A 311 22.33 1.45 -10.32
N VAL A 312 21.40 1.26 -9.38
CA VAL A 312 21.49 0.33 -8.26
C VAL A 312 20.34 -0.65 -8.38
N PHE A 313 20.68 -1.92 -8.68
CA PHE A 313 19.72 -3.01 -8.68
C PHE A 313 19.56 -3.56 -7.27
N VAL A 314 18.32 -3.60 -6.79
CA VAL A 314 17.95 -4.17 -5.49
C VAL A 314 17.09 -5.41 -5.69
N ASP A 315 17.28 -6.42 -4.85
CA ASP A 315 16.64 -7.74 -5.00
C ASP A 315 15.14 -7.71 -4.63
N VAL A 316 14.33 -7.18 -5.56
CA VAL A 316 12.87 -7.08 -5.49
C VAL A 316 12.29 -7.25 -6.89
N VAL A 317 11.05 -7.75 -6.95
CA VAL A 317 10.24 -7.68 -8.17
C VAL A 317 9.70 -6.25 -8.31
N ASP A 318 10.11 -5.55 -9.36
CA ASP A 318 9.80 -4.13 -9.57
C ASP A 318 8.34 -3.97 -9.99
N THR A 319 7.51 -3.70 -8.99
CA THR A 319 6.09 -3.39 -9.14
C THR A 319 5.73 -2.27 -8.19
N TYR A 320 4.62 -1.60 -8.46
CA TYR A 320 4.19 -0.46 -7.66
C TYR A 320 3.93 -0.83 -6.19
N ARG A 321 3.32 -1.99 -5.91
CA ARG A 321 3.11 -2.50 -4.54
C ARG A 321 4.44 -2.79 -3.80
N ASN A 322 5.53 -3.04 -4.52
CA ASN A 322 6.84 -3.40 -3.95
C ASN A 322 7.80 -2.21 -3.79
N VAL A 323 7.40 -0.99 -4.13
CA VAL A 323 8.23 0.21 -3.99
C VAL A 323 8.74 0.43 -2.54
N PRO A 324 7.97 0.19 -1.46
CA PRO A 324 8.52 0.27 -0.10
C PRO A 324 9.64 -0.74 0.16
N SER A 325 9.47 -1.99 -0.30
CA SER A 325 10.50 -3.03 -0.20
C SER A 325 11.75 -2.64 -0.99
N LYS A 326 11.57 -2.06 -2.19
CA LYS A 326 12.65 -1.53 -3.02
C LYS A 326 13.46 -0.47 -2.29
N LEU A 327 12.78 0.45 -1.59
CA LEU A 327 13.44 1.48 -0.80
C LEU A 327 14.20 0.90 0.41
N LEU A 328 13.61 -0.05 1.14
CA LEU A 328 14.30 -0.72 2.27
C LEU A 328 15.59 -1.43 1.81
N GLN A 329 15.55 -2.10 0.67
CA GLN A 329 16.74 -2.73 0.09
C GLN A 329 17.77 -1.70 -0.38
N PHE A 330 17.33 -0.54 -0.87
CA PHE A 330 18.23 0.56 -1.17
C PHE A 330 18.92 1.10 0.09
N TYR A 331 18.22 1.23 1.22
CA TYR A 331 18.84 1.63 2.47
C TYR A 331 19.90 0.63 2.95
N LYS A 332 19.66 -0.68 2.80
CA LYS A 332 20.69 -1.71 3.03
C LYS A 332 21.90 -1.52 2.11
N TRP A 333 21.66 -1.29 0.83
CA TRP A 333 22.73 -1.04 -0.14
C TRP A 333 23.51 0.22 0.21
N SER A 334 22.84 1.34 0.53
CA SER A 334 23.48 2.63 0.76
C SER A 334 24.41 2.58 1.97
N VAL A 335 23.98 1.97 3.09
CA VAL A 335 24.80 1.87 4.30
C VAL A 335 26.06 1.03 4.08
N GLY A 336 25.96 -0.02 3.26
CA GLY A 336 27.08 -0.93 2.99
C GLY A 336 28.02 -0.48 1.87
N ASN A 337 27.57 0.40 0.96
CA ASN A 337 28.27 0.67 -0.31
C ASN A 337 28.52 2.16 -0.59
N ALA A 338 27.92 3.06 0.18
CA ALA A 338 28.09 4.50 0.01
C ALA A 338 28.46 5.16 1.33
N ASP A 339 29.25 6.22 1.23
CA ASP A 339 29.59 7.05 2.37
C ASP A 339 28.95 8.44 2.22
N PHE A 340 27.99 8.71 3.09
CA PHE A 340 27.12 9.90 3.06
C PHE A 340 26.76 10.35 4.47
N SER A 341 26.45 11.65 4.62
CA SER A 341 25.89 12.20 5.87
C SER A 341 24.35 12.24 5.83
N LEU A 342 23.79 12.51 4.66
CA LEU A 342 22.36 12.71 4.40
C LEU A 342 21.91 11.87 3.21
N LEU A 343 20.70 11.33 3.27
CA LEU A 343 20.05 10.68 2.13
C LEU A 343 18.85 11.50 1.70
N LEU A 344 18.83 11.92 0.44
CA LEU A 344 17.68 12.54 -0.22
C LEU A 344 16.97 11.48 -1.05
N LYS A 345 15.71 11.20 -0.73
CA LYS A 345 14.85 10.34 -1.56
C LYS A 345 14.02 11.20 -2.48
N THR A 346 13.85 10.78 -3.73
CA THR A 346 12.89 11.34 -4.69
C THR A 346 12.47 10.27 -5.70
N ASP A 347 11.54 10.60 -6.60
CA ASP A 347 11.05 9.73 -7.68
C ASP A 347 11.54 10.25 -9.04
N ASP A 348 11.54 9.40 -10.07
CA ASP A 348 12.05 9.74 -11.39
C ASP A 348 11.17 10.69 -12.21
N ASP A 349 9.94 10.93 -11.76
CA ASP A 349 8.99 11.90 -12.30
C ASP A 349 8.96 13.22 -11.49
N CYS A 350 9.98 13.46 -10.66
CA CYS A 350 10.07 14.65 -9.81
C CYS A 350 11.14 15.63 -10.29
N TYR A 351 10.76 16.91 -10.39
CA TYR A 351 11.72 18.01 -10.46
C TYR A 351 12.28 18.26 -9.06
N ILE A 352 13.59 18.46 -8.93
CA ILE A 352 14.26 18.82 -7.67
C ILE A 352 15.21 20.01 -7.89
N ASP A 353 15.03 21.06 -7.08
CA ASP A 353 16.00 22.17 -6.98
C ASP A 353 17.08 21.79 -5.96
N VAL A 354 18.05 20.99 -6.40
CA VAL A 354 19.10 20.46 -5.50
C VAL A 354 19.96 21.58 -4.91
N ASP A 355 20.17 22.68 -5.64
CA ASP A 355 20.90 23.85 -5.15
C ASP A 355 20.18 24.46 -3.94
N ALA A 356 18.87 24.70 -4.06
CA ALA A 356 18.06 25.22 -2.95
C ALA A 356 18.05 24.25 -1.75
N VAL A 357 18.01 22.94 -2.00
CA VAL A 357 18.08 21.93 -0.94
C VAL A 357 19.41 22.00 -0.19
N LEU A 358 20.55 21.99 -0.90
CA LEU A 358 21.89 22.07 -0.30
C LEU A 358 22.09 23.38 0.45
N MET A 359 21.66 24.51 -0.12
CA MET A 359 21.70 25.81 0.56
C MET A 359 20.92 25.77 1.86
N LYS A 360 19.72 25.19 1.88
CA LYS A 360 18.92 25.07 3.11
C LYS A 360 19.57 24.13 4.13
N ILE A 361 20.23 23.05 3.71
CA ILE A 361 21.00 22.15 4.60
C ILE A 361 22.10 22.93 5.32
N ASP A 362 22.87 23.71 4.57
CA ASP A 362 23.99 24.51 5.10
C ASP A 362 23.48 25.59 6.07
N HIS A 363 22.52 26.41 5.65
CA HIS A 363 22.01 27.52 6.46
C HIS A 363 21.34 27.07 7.77
N LYS A 364 20.61 25.95 7.74
CA LYS A 364 19.91 25.42 8.92
C LYS A 364 20.82 24.55 9.80
N GLY A 365 22.03 24.23 9.34
CA GLY A 365 22.96 23.35 10.05
C GLY A 365 22.37 21.95 10.26
N LEU A 366 21.73 21.38 9.24
CA LEU A 366 20.95 20.13 9.31
C LEU A 366 21.80 18.86 9.30
N LYS A 367 23.11 18.95 9.54
CA LYS A 367 24.01 17.80 9.71
C LYS A 367 23.90 17.24 11.13
N ARG A 368 22.69 16.85 11.54
CA ARG A 368 22.40 16.36 12.89
C ARG A 368 21.77 14.97 12.81
N ASN A 369 22.00 14.17 13.83
CA ASN A 369 21.37 12.86 13.96
C ASN A 369 19.86 12.99 14.21
N ASN A 370 19.13 11.93 13.90
CA ASN A 370 17.71 11.76 14.16
C ASN A 370 16.82 12.86 13.55
N PHE A 371 17.04 13.23 12.29
CA PHE A 371 16.19 14.18 11.58
C PHE A 371 15.60 13.64 10.28
N TRP A 372 14.39 14.11 10.00
CA TRP A 372 13.65 13.84 8.77
C TRP A 372 13.01 15.14 8.27
N TRP A 373 13.38 15.59 7.08
CA TRP A 373 12.95 16.87 6.51
C TRP A 373 12.15 16.66 5.24
N GLY A 374 10.94 17.22 5.20
CA GLY A 374 10.00 17.08 4.09
C GLY A 374 8.73 17.88 4.35
N ASN A 375 7.71 17.65 3.52
CA ASN A 375 6.36 18.16 3.76
C ASN A 375 5.48 17.03 4.29
N PHE A 376 5.02 17.11 5.54
CA PHE A 376 4.34 16.01 6.21
C PHE A 376 2.82 16.12 6.15
N ARG A 377 2.17 15.07 5.66
CA ARG A 377 0.73 14.84 5.85
C ARG A 377 0.50 14.26 7.24
N GLN A 378 -0.61 14.61 7.87
CA GLN A 378 -0.99 14.14 9.21
C GLN A 378 -2.43 13.62 9.20
N SER A 379 -2.69 12.57 9.97
CA SER A 379 -4.04 12.00 10.13
C SER A 379 -4.73 11.68 8.80
N TRP A 380 -3.95 11.28 7.79
CA TRP A 380 -4.48 10.92 6.47
C TRP A 380 -5.25 9.60 6.59
N ALA A 381 -6.46 9.56 6.04
CA ALA A 381 -7.31 8.37 6.08
C ALA A 381 -6.66 7.25 5.26
N VAL A 382 -6.82 6.01 5.72
CA VAL A 382 -6.31 4.83 5.04
C VAL A 382 -7.25 4.49 3.91
N ASP A 383 -6.74 4.56 2.68
CA ASP A 383 -7.49 4.12 1.51
C ASP A 383 -7.73 2.61 1.59
N ARG A 384 -9.00 2.21 1.60
CA ARG A 384 -9.39 0.80 1.61
C ARG A 384 -9.67 0.26 0.22
N THR A 385 -9.55 1.08 -0.81
CA THR A 385 -9.96 0.79 -2.20
C THR A 385 -9.04 1.48 -3.20
N GLY A 386 -9.10 1.05 -4.46
CA GLY A 386 -8.33 1.67 -5.55
C GLY A 386 -6.81 1.45 -5.51
N LYS A 387 -6.07 2.32 -6.21
CA LYS A 387 -4.60 2.25 -6.35
C LYS A 387 -3.86 2.29 -5.01
N TRP A 388 -4.39 3.06 -4.07
CA TRP A 388 -3.80 3.32 -2.75
C TRP A 388 -4.30 2.36 -1.67
N GLN A 389 -5.14 1.37 -2.04
CA GLN A 389 -5.71 0.38 -1.13
C GLN A 389 -4.66 -0.28 -0.22
N GLU A 390 -4.89 -0.19 1.08
CA GLU A 390 -4.14 -0.84 2.15
C GLU A 390 -5.12 -1.60 3.06
N LEU A 391 -5.06 -2.93 3.04
CA LEU A 391 -5.99 -3.79 3.76
C LEU A 391 -5.44 -4.31 5.09
N GLU A 392 -4.13 -4.28 5.27
CA GLU A 392 -3.46 -4.91 6.40
C GLU A 392 -3.07 -3.91 7.50
N TYR A 393 -3.14 -2.60 7.22
CA TYR A 393 -2.96 -1.58 8.24
C TYR A 393 -4.23 -1.39 9.08
N ALA A 394 -4.14 -1.66 10.38
CA ALA A 394 -5.32 -1.75 11.25
C ALA A 394 -5.95 -0.39 11.62
N SER A 395 -5.16 0.67 11.73
CA SER A 395 -5.67 2.00 12.10
C SER A 395 -6.47 2.61 10.93
N PRO A 396 -7.50 3.45 11.18
CA PRO A 396 -8.23 4.17 10.13
C PRO A 396 -7.43 5.33 9.53
N ALA A 397 -6.34 5.76 10.17
CA ALA A 397 -5.49 6.85 9.72
C ALA A 397 -4.01 6.55 9.93
N TYR A 398 -3.17 7.00 8.99
CA TYR A 398 -1.72 6.83 9.05
C TYR A 398 -1.05 7.80 10.03
N PRO A 399 0.10 7.41 10.63
CA PRO A 399 0.98 8.37 11.30
C PRO A 399 1.53 9.37 10.29
N ALA A 400 2.10 10.48 10.76
CA ALA A 400 2.58 11.50 9.84
C ALA A 400 3.72 10.99 8.94
N PHE A 401 3.59 11.19 7.63
CA PHE A 401 4.53 10.80 6.58
C PHE A 401 4.85 11.99 5.66
N ALA A 402 6.06 12.02 5.11
CA ALA A 402 6.47 13.03 4.14
C ALA A 402 5.85 12.73 2.77
N CYS A 403 5.49 13.76 1.99
CA CYS A 403 4.98 13.58 0.64
C CYS A 403 5.99 12.89 -0.29
N GLY A 404 5.49 12.06 -1.21
CA GLY A 404 6.31 11.22 -2.08
C GLY A 404 7.33 11.93 -2.97
N SER A 405 7.11 13.22 -3.29
CA SER A 405 7.97 14.00 -4.19
C SER A 405 9.43 14.13 -3.74
N GLY A 406 9.65 14.04 -2.43
CA GLY A 406 10.98 13.87 -1.87
C GLY A 406 11.11 14.31 -0.42
N TYR A 407 12.17 13.84 0.21
CA TYR A 407 12.52 14.18 1.58
C TYR A 407 14.00 13.89 1.85
N VAL A 408 14.54 14.45 2.92
CA VAL A 408 15.92 14.22 3.39
C VAL A 408 15.91 13.55 4.76
N VAL A 409 16.77 12.55 4.94
CA VAL A 409 16.91 11.76 6.17
C VAL A 409 18.39 11.72 6.59
N SER A 410 18.67 11.79 7.90
CA SER A 410 20.03 11.55 8.41
C SER A 410 20.47 10.10 8.28
N ARG A 411 21.79 9.89 8.16
CA ARG A 411 22.41 8.57 8.06
C ARG A 411 21.99 7.61 9.19
N ASP A 412 21.93 8.05 10.44
CA ASP A 412 21.59 7.19 11.59
C ASP A 412 20.17 6.59 11.49
N LEU A 413 19.23 7.32 10.90
CA LEU A 413 17.89 6.80 10.61
C LEU A 413 17.91 5.81 9.44
N VAL A 414 18.71 6.08 8.41
CA VAL A 414 18.90 5.15 7.29
C VAL A 414 19.56 3.85 7.77
N GLU A 415 20.53 3.93 8.67
CA GLU A 415 21.15 2.78 9.33
C GLU A 415 20.13 1.96 10.13
N TRP A 416 19.29 2.63 10.92
CA TRP A 416 18.22 1.95 11.65
C TRP A 416 17.26 1.22 10.71
N LEU A 417 16.82 1.87 9.62
CA LEU A 417 15.96 1.25 8.61
C LEU A 417 16.64 0.07 7.92
N ALA A 418 17.90 0.21 7.52
CA ALA A 418 18.69 -0.83 6.88
C ALA A 418 18.85 -2.07 7.79
N SER A 419 19.17 -1.86 9.07
CA SER A 419 19.29 -2.95 10.06
C SER A 419 17.96 -3.67 10.33
N ASN A 420 16.83 -2.99 10.17
CA ASN A 420 15.50 -3.55 10.40
C ASN A 420 14.73 -3.91 9.11
N ALA A 421 15.33 -3.76 7.93
CA ALA A 421 14.64 -3.96 6.66
C ALA A 421 14.13 -5.40 6.42
N GLY A 422 14.56 -6.39 7.22
CA GLY A 422 14.01 -7.76 7.19
C GLY A 422 12.80 -7.99 8.10
N THR A 423 12.53 -7.07 9.04
CA THR A 423 11.45 -7.19 10.04
C THR A 423 10.37 -6.13 9.83
N LEU A 424 10.71 -5.00 9.22
CA LEU A 424 9.76 -3.96 8.85
C LEU A 424 8.83 -4.47 7.75
N LYS A 425 7.53 -4.39 8.01
CA LYS A 425 6.50 -4.70 7.03
C LYS A 425 6.37 -3.58 6.01
N ALA A 426 6.39 -3.93 4.72
CA ALA A 426 6.03 -3.03 3.64
C ALA A 426 4.51 -2.88 3.55
N TYR A 427 4.03 -1.64 3.55
CA TYR A 427 2.63 -1.29 3.35
C TYR A 427 2.47 -0.64 1.98
N GLN A 428 1.24 -0.50 1.50
CA GLN A 428 0.97 0.22 0.27
C GLN A 428 1.43 1.67 0.39
N GLY A 429 2.29 2.09 -0.55
CA GLY A 429 2.89 3.43 -0.57
C GLY A 429 4.21 3.47 0.19
N GLU A 430 5.28 3.90 -0.48
CA GLU A 430 6.59 4.05 0.14
C GLU A 430 6.61 5.14 1.20
N ASP A 431 6.01 6.28 0.91
CA ASP A 431 5.90 7.43 1.81
C ASP A 431 5.12 7.06 3.09
N VAL A 432 3.97 6.43 2.93
CA VAL A 432 3.15 5.90 4.02
C VAL A 432 3.93 4.87 4.84
N SER A 433 4.58 3.91 4.18
CA SER A 433 5.42 2.91 4.84
C SER A 433 6.54 3.57 5.65
N MET A 434 7.21 4.56 5.07
CA MET A 434 8.24 5.34 5.74
C MET A 434 7.69 6.04 6.99
N GLY A 435 6.48 6.61 6.92
CA GLY A 435 5.79 7.18 8.09
C GLY A 435 5.52 6.16 9.20
N ILE A 436 5.07 4.95 8.83
CA ILE A 436 4.81 3.87 9.79
C ILE A 436 6.11 3.40 10.44
N TRP A 437 7.18 3.20 9.68
CA TRP A 437 8.48 2.79 10.23
C TRP A 437 9.06 3.89 11.14
N MET A 438 8.99 5.15 10.71
CA MET A 438 9.48 6.29 11.48
C MET A 438 8.66 6.57 12.73
N ALA A 439 7.42 6.10 12.82
CA ALA A 439 6.63 6.19 14.05
C ALA A 439 7.25 5.37 15.21
N ALA A 440 7.97 4.29 14.89
CA ALA A 440 8.68 3.50 15.90
C ALA A 440 9.95 4.19 16.42
N VAL A 441 10.62 5.00 15.58
CA VAL A 441 11.87 5.71 15.92
C VAL A 441 11.58 7.07 16.57
N GLY A 442 10.56 7.77 16.09
CA GLY A 442 10.20 9.11 16.55
C GLY A 442 11.22 10.20 16.19
N PRO A 443 11.55 10.40 14.89
CA PRO A 443 12.54 11.40 14.49
C PRO A 443 12.05 12.83 14.65
N ARG A 444 13.00 13.77 14.72
CA ARG A 444 12.68 15.20 14.62
C ARG A 444 12.28 15.53 13.18
N LYS A 445 10.98 15.76 12.99
CA LYS A 445 10.40 16.15 11.70
C LYS A 445 10.59 17.65 11.48
N TYR A 446 11.14 18.01 10.33
CA TYR A 446 11.26 19.39 9.87
C TYR A 446 10.25 19.60 8.76
N GLN A 447 9.19 20.34 9.04
CA GLN A 447 8.15 20.67 8.07
C GLN A 447 8.64 21.78 7.12
N ASP A 448 8.54 21.56 5.81
CA ASP A 448 8.88 22.57 4.79
C ASP A 448 7.98 22.39 3.57
N SER A 449 7.12 23.39 3.30
CA SER A 449 6.16 23.35 2.19
C SER A 449 6.80 23.52 0.82
N GLY A 450 8.12 23.75 0.73
CA GLY A 450 8.83 23.71 -0.54
C GLY A 450 8.85 22.32 -1.18
N TRP A 451 8.67 21.25 -0.39
CA TRP A 451 8.45 19.91 -0.93
C TRP A 451 6.98 19.79 -1.35
N LEU A 452 6.68 19.97 -2.63
CA LEU A 452 5.28 19.99 -3.08
C LEU A 452 4.71 18.59 -3.12
N CYS A 453 3.48 18.43 -2.66
CA CYS A 453 2.82 17.13 -2.63
C CYS A 453 2.02 16.83 -3.90
N GLU A 454 1.75 17.86 -4.69
CA GLU A 454 0.96 17.83 -5.92
C GLU A 454 1.74 18.49 -7.05
N LYS A 455 1.32 18.25 -8.30
CA LYS A 455 1.93 18.82 -9.51
C LYS A 455 1.66 20.32 -9.63
N GLU A 456 2.35 21.09 -8.80
CA GLU A 456 2.27 22.54 -8.72
C GLU A 456 3.65 23.17 -8.96
N CYS A 457 3.70 24.50 -9.09
CA CYS A 457 4.96 25.21 -9.28
C CYS A 457 4.94 26.56 -8.54
N TYR A 458 5.88 26.76 -7.61
CA TYR A 458 6.04 28.01 -6.85
C TYR A 458 7.50 28.45 -6.80
N VAL A 459 7.70 29.77 -6.60
CA VAL A 459 9.00 30.48 -6.70
C VAL A 459 10.10 29.99 -5.74
N ASP A 460 9.78 29.18 -4.73
CA ASP A 460 10.76 28.60 -3.78
C ASP A 460 10.57 27.09 -3.57
N MET A 461 9.97 26.41 -4.56
CA MET A 461 9.77 24.96 -4.47
C MET A 461 11.11 24.22 -4.49
N LEU A 462 11.23 23.21 -3.63
CA LEU A 462 12.34 22.27 -3.58
C LEU A 462 12.08 21.05 -4.45
N SER A 463 10.82 20.61 -4.52
CA SER A 463 10.40 19.49 -5.34
C SER A 463 9.03 19.73 -5.96
N SER A 464 8.78 19.11 -7.12
CA SER A 464 7.44 19.02 -7.72
C SER A 464 7.29 17.67 -8.44
N PRO A 465 6.27 16.85 -8.12
CA PRO A 465 6.11 15.49 -8.67
C PRO A 465 5.28 15.43 -9.96
N GLN A 466 5.17 14.21 -10.53
CA GLN A 466 4.27 13.85 -11.63
C GLN A 466 4.54 14.55 -12.97
N HIS A 467 5.82 14.81 -13.27
CA HIS A 467 6.24 15.39 -14.54
C HIS A 467 6.68 14.32 -15.53
N THR A 468 6.33 14.55 -16.79
CA THR A 468 6.90 13.81 -17.92
C THR A 468 8.36 14.22 -18.14
N ALA A 469 9.10 13.40 -18.90
CA ALA A 469 10.49 13.67 -19.27
C ALA A 469 10.68 15.02 -19.99
N GLU A 470 9.69 15.47 -20.77
CA GLU A 470 9.73 16.77 -21.46
C GLU A 470 9.44 17.94 -20.51
N GLU A 471 8.50 17.76 -19.57
CA GLU A 471 8.20 18.77 -18.54
C GLU A 471 9.39 18.97 -17.60
N LEU A 472 10.09 17.90 -17.20
CA LEU A 472 11.31 18.00 -16.38
C LEU A 472 12.39 18.84 -17.07
N ARG A 473 12.64 18.59 -18.37
CA ARG A 473 13.57 19.39 -19.17
C ARG A 473 13.10 20.85 -19.26
N SER A 474 11.82 21.07 -19.51
CA SER A 474 11.24 22.42 -19.61
C SER A 474 11.36 23.23 -18.31
N LEU A 475 11.12 22.59 -17.14
CA LEU A 475 11.29 23.23 -15.83
C LEU A 475 12.76 23.60 -15.61
N TRP A 476 13.67 22.70 -15.94
CA TRP A 476 15.10 22.94 -15.81
C TRP A 476 15.62 24.03 -16.75
N ASP A 477 15.18 24.05 -18.00
CA ASP A 477 15.57 25.08 -18.96
C ASP A 477 15.11 26.47 -18.50
N ARG A 478 13.89 26.58 -17.95
CA ARG A 478 13.41 27.83 -17.34
C ARG A 478 14.23 28.23 -16.12
N LYS A 479 14.53 27.28 -15.22
CA LYS A 479 15.42 27.52 -14.07
C LYS A 479 16.77 28.06 -14.53
N ARG A 480 17.38 27.47 -15.56
CA ARG A 480 18.68 27.91 -16.09
C ARG A 480 18.63 29.27 -16.76
N ALA A 481 17.57 29.54 -17.53
CA ALA A 481 17.44 30.80 -18.27
C ALA A 481 17.11 31.98 -17.35
N CYS A 482 16.25 31.77 -16.35
CA CYS A 482 15.58 32.84 -15.62
C CYS A 482 15.71 32.76 -14.09
N GLY A 483 16.33 31.70 -13.55
CA GLY A 483 16.50 31.49 -12.11
C GLY A 483 15.29 30.84 -11.42
N ASP A 484 14.17 30.68 -12.12
CA ASP A 484 12.90 30.14 -11.59
C ASP A 484 12.31 29.10 -12.56
N PRO A 485 12.05 27.85 -12.11
CA PRO A 485 11.46 26.81 -12.94
C PRO A 485 10.00 27.11 -13.34
N CYS A 486 9.29 27.97 -12.61
CA CYS A 486 7.87 28.25 -12.79
C CYS A 486 7.58 29.36 -13.80
N GLY A 487 8.59 30.13 -14.18
CA GLY A 487 8.47 31.15 -15.20
C GLY A 487 9.59 32.18 -15.13
N CYS A 488 9.75 32.93 -16.20
CA CYS A 488 10.66 34.08 -16.21
C CYS A 488 9.91 35.31 -15.67
N PRO A 489 10.51 36.09 -14.76
CA PRO A 489 9.97 37.40 -14.41
C PRO A 489 9.82 38.26 -15.68
N TRP A 490 8.79 39.11 -15.72
CA TRP A 490 8.53 40.04 -16.83
C TRP A 490 9.79 40.84 -17.18
N GLY A 491 10.36 40.61 -18.37
CA GLY A 491 11.55 41.36 -18.86
C GLY A 491 12.67 40.54 -19.49
N TYR A 492 12.62 39.19 -19.39
CA TYR A 492 13.50 38.30 -20.15
C TYR A 492 12.78 37.86 -21.43
N HIS A 493 12.99 38.58 -22.54
CA HIS A 493 12.59 38.19 -23.89
C HIS A 493 13.81 38.02 -24.79
#